data_AF-A0A940QYH0-F1
#
_entry.id   AF-A0A940QYH0-F1
#
_cell.length_a   1.000
_cell.length_b   1.000
_cell.length_c   1.000
_cell.angle_alpha   90.00
_cell.angle_beta   90.00
_cell.angle_gamma   90.00
#
_symmetry.space_group_name_H-M   'P 1'
#
loop_
_entity.id
_entity.type
_entity.pdbx_description
1 polymer ?
#
loop_
_entity_poly.entity_id
_entity_poly.type
_entity_poly.pdbx_seq_one_letter_code
_entity_poly.pdbx_strand_id
1 'polypeptide(L)'
;MLKRLFALLVVISFCAPSYAGAPDSVYLFAYSSLKNGGRDGLHFAWSRDGNEWNAIGNEFAYVRSDYGRWGSQKRMIAPVLFQAADGIWHCVWALNEEVNQFAHAASTDLINWGRQSYPYLPAGTRFANPDVAYDQNTK
;
A
#
# COMPACT_ATOMS: atom_id res chain seq x y z
N MET A 1 -56.91 -7.18 47.14
CA MET A 1 -56.28 -8.23 46.31
C MET A 1 -55.27 -7.56 45.39
N LEU A 2 -53.97 -7.79 45.55
CA LEU A 2 -52.93 -7.14 44.73
C LEU A 2 -52.12 -8.22 44.02
N LYS A 3 -52.31 -8.34 42.69
CA LYS A 3 -51.59 -9.29 41.83
C LYS A 3 -50.18 -8.74 41.60
N ARG A 4 -49.15 -9.41 42.13
CA ARG A 4 -47.75 -9.07 41.88
C ARG A 4 -47.32 -9.70 40.55
N LEU A 5 -47.06 -8.87 39.54
CA LEU A 5 -46.46 -9.29 38.28
C LEU A 5 -44.94 -9.42 38.49
N PHE A 6 -44.41 -10.65 38.47
CA PHE A 6 -42.97 -10.88 38.40
C PHE A 6 -42.53 -10.82 36.94
N ALA A 7 -41.87 -9.73 36.54
CA ALA A 7 -41.21 -9.65 35.24
C ALA A 7 -39.84 -10.32 35.35
N LEU A 8 -39.64 -11.40 34.59
CA LEU A 8 -38.36 -12.11 34.48
C LEU A 8 -37.45 -11.33 33.53
N LEU A 9 -36.47 -10.62 34.06
CA LEU A 9 -35.49 -9.86 33.28
C LEU A 9 -34.37 -10.83 32.85
N VAL A 10 -34.46 -11.34 31.62
CA VAL A 10 -33.41 -12.18 31.03
C VAL A 10 -32.26 -11.27 30.59
N VAL A 11 -31.20 -11.23 31.41
CA VAL A 11 -29.94 -10.57 31.05
C VAL A 11 -29.17 -11.49 30.11
N ILE A 12 -29.29 -11.26 28.81
CA ILE A 12 -28.43 -11.92 27.81
C ILE A 12 -27.05 -11.29 27.95
N SER A 13 -26.15 -11.97 28.66
CA SER A 13 -24.75 -11.54 28.79
C SER A 13 -24.04 -11.78 27.46
N PHE A 14 -23.85 -10.73 26.68
CA PHE A 14 -23.06 -10.76 25.45
C PHE A 14 -21.59 -10.88 25.86
N CYS A 15 -21.07 -12.10 25.94
CA CYS A 15 -19.64 -12.33 26.08
C CYS A 15 -18.99 -11.88 24.77
N ALA A 16 -18.54 -10.62 24.71
CA ALA A 16 -17.73 -10.15 23.60
C ALA A 16 -16.46 -11.02 23.57
N PRO A 17 -16.05 -11.57 22.41
CA PRO A 17 -14.78 -12.26 22.31
C PRO A 17 -13.68 -11.31 22.75
N SER A 18 -13.00 -11.66 23.84
CA SER A 18 -11.74 -11.03 24.22
C SER A 18 -10.76 -11.28 23.08
N TYR A 19 -10.43 -10.22 22.33
CA TYR A 19 -9.32 -10.24 21.38
C TYR A 19 -8.02 -10.42 22.17
N ALA A 20 -7.69 -11.67 22.51
CA ALA A 20 -6.39 -12.04 23.04
C ALA A 20 -5.36 -11.92 21.90
N GLY A 21 -4.34 -11.06 22.08
CA GLY A 21 -3.14 -11.01 21.25
C GLY A 21 -3.34 -10.39 19.86
N ALA A 22 -3.53 -9.07 19.78
CA ALA A 22 -3.26 -8.39 18.51
C ALA A 22 -1.79 -8.67 18.13
N PRO A 23 -1.50 -9.07 16.88
CA PRO A 23 -0.14 -9.41 16.51
C PRO A 23 0.75 -8.16 16.56
N ASP A 24 2.00 -8.33 17.01
CA ASP A 24 2.98 -7.25 17.11
C ASP A 24 3.37 -6.66 15.73
N SER A 25 3.05 -7.37 14.64
CA SER A 25 3.28 -6.95 13.26
C SER A 25 2.18 -7.45 12.32
N VAL A 26 2.01 -6.76 11.19
CA VAL A 26 1.10 -7.14 10.11
C VAL A 26 1.83 -7.10 8.78
N TYR A 27 1.28 -7.77 7.77
CA TYR A 27 1.71 -7.61 6.39
C TYR A 27 1.22 -6.25 5.84
N LEU A 28 2.07 -5.60 5.05
CA LEU A 28 1.74 -4.39 4.31
C LEU A 28 1.84 -4.69 2.81
N PHE A 29 0.83 -4.29 2.04
CA PHE A 29 0.81 -4.40 0.59
C PHE A 29 0.69 -3.02 -0.03
N ALA A 30 1.63 -2.70 -0.92
CA ALA A 30 1.65 -1.49 -1.71
C ALA A 30 1.07 -1.79 -3.10
N TYR A 31 0.08 -1.01 -3.53
CA TYR A 31 -0.58 -1.25 -4.81
C TYR A 31 -1.00 0.04 -5.50
N SER A 32 -1.32 -0.07 -6.78
CA SER A 32 -1.95 0.98 -7.58
C SER A 32 -3.11 0.38 -8.36
N SER A 33 -4.19 1.13 -8.52
CA SER A 33 -5.34 0.71 -9.32
C SER A 33 -5.19 1.13 -10.78
N LEU A 34 -5.52 0.21 -11.69
CA LEU A 34 -5.60 0.48 -13.12
C LEU A 34 -6.97 1.03 -13.56
N LYS A 35 -7.96 1.15 -12.66
CA LYS A 35 -9.34 1.57 -12.99
C LYS A 35 -9.37 2.97 -13.63
N ASN A 36 -8.48 3.87 -13.20
CA ASN A 36 -8.31 5.19 -13.80
C ASN A 36 -7.06 5.26 -14.71
N GLY A 37 -6.77 4.18 -15.44
CA GLY A 37 -5.59 4.09 -16.32
C GLY A 37 -4.26 4.18 -15.57
N GLY A 38 -4.22 3.79 -14.29
CA GLY A 38 -3.01 3.86 -13.46
C GLY A 38 -2.75 5.23 -12.81
N ARG A 39 -3.72 6.15 -12.81
CA ARG A 39 -3.58 7.50 -12.22
C ARG A 39 -4.00 7.59 -10.76
N ASP A 40 -4.41 6.47 -10.16
CA ASP A 40 -4.93 6.45 -8.79
C ASP A 40 -3.82 6.68 -7.76
N GLY A 41 -2.61 6.21 -8.05
CA GLY A 41 -1.42 6.44 -7.22
C GLY A 41 -1.09 5.24 -6.34
N LEU A 42 -0.21 5.46 -5.37
CA LEU A 42 0.22 4.46 -4.40
C LEU A 42 -0.78 4.38 -3.25
N HIS A 43 -1.31 3.20 -3.04
CA HIS A 43 -2.21 2.84 -1.94
C HIS A 43 -1.58 1.77 -1.07
N PHE A 44 -2.09 1.64 0.15
CA PHE A 44 -1.69 0.59 1.07
C PHE A 44 -2.89 -0.21 1.57
N ALA A 45 -2.68 -1.51 1.72
CA ALA A 45 -3.55 -2.40 2.47
C ALA A 45 -2.73 -3.17 3.49
N TRP A 46 -3.35 -3.57 4.60
CA TRP A 46 -2.71 -4.42 5.60
C TRP A 46 -3.47 -5.73 5.77
N SER A 47 -2.75 -6.76 6.20
CA SER A 47 -3.32 -8.07 6.51
C SER A 47 -2.62 -8.70 7.71
N ARG A 48 -3.36 -9.42 8.55
CA ARG A 48 -2.78 -10.22 9.65
C ARG A 48 -2.27 -11.57 9.17
N ASP A 49 -2.84 -12.10 8.10
CA ASP A 49 -2.64 -13.47 7.64
C ASP A 49 -2.16 -13.58 6.19
N GLY A 50 -2.06 -12.45 5.48
CA GLY A 50 -1.70 -12.38 4.06
C GLY A 50 -2.84 -12.71 3.10
N ASN A 51 -4.02 -13.08 3.61
CA ASN A 51 -5.19 -13.50 2.80
C ASN A 51 -6.29 -12.44 2.81
N GLU A 52 -6.65 -11.94 3.99
CA GLU A 52 -7.67 -10.89 4.14
C GLU A 52 -7.02 -9.52 4.21
N TRP A 53 -7.28 -8.68 3.21
CA TRP A 53 -6.64 -7.38 3.04
C TRP A 53 -7.60 -6.23 3.36
N ASN A 54 -7.13 -5.30 4.19
CA ASN A 54 -7.87 -4.13 4.64
C ASN A 54 -7.21 -2.87 4.10
N ALA A 55 -7.91 -2.11 3.26
CA ALA A 55 -7.41 -0.86 2.71
C ALA A 55 -7.14 0.19 3.82
N ILE A 56 -6.07 0.97 3.67
CA ILE A 56 -5.70 2.05 4.58
C ILE A 56 -6.11 3.39 3.98
N GLY A 57 -6.74 4.25 4.80
CA GLY A 57 -7.06 5.62 4.41
C GLY A 57 -8.18 5.73 3.37
N ASN A 58 -9.05 4.72 3.24
CA ASN A 58 -10.19 4.73 2.31
C ASN A 58 -9.75 5.02 0.86
N GLU A 59 -8.77 4.25 0.36
CA GLU A 59 -8.13 4.44 -0.95
C GLU A 59 -7.42 5.80 -1.09
N PHE A 60 -6.87 6.34 0.02
CA PHE A 60 -5.98 7.50 -0.04
C PHE A 60 -4.75 7.17 -0.88
N ALA A 61 -4.39 8.09 -1.78
CA ALA A 61 -3.21 7.97 -2.61
C ALA A 61 -2.04 8.73 -1.97
N TYR A 62 -1.11 7.97 -1.39
CA TYR A 62 0.06 8.49 -0.68
C TYR A 62 1.07 9.14 -1.62
N VAL A 63 1.20 8.59 -2.84
CA VAL A 63 2.04 9.14 -3.91
C VAL A 63 1.25 9.11 -5.21
N ARG A 64 1.26 10.20 -5.96
CA ARG A 64 0.78 10.20 -7.35
C ARG A 64 1.93 10.53 -8.28
N SER A 65 2.06 9.78 -9.36
CA SER A 65 3.08 10.02 -10.39
C SER A 65 2.99 11.47 -10.90
N ASP A 66 4.10 12.20 -10.87
CA ASP A 66 4.17 13.56 -11.43
C ASP A 66 4.80 13.61 -12.84
N TYR A 67 5.13 12.44 -13.39
CA TYR A 67 5.85 12.27 -14.65
C TYR A 67 5.10 12.83 -15.87
N GLY A 68 5.86 13.51 -16.74
CA GLY A 68 5.38 14.00 -18.01
C GLY A 68 4.51 15.26 -17.92
N ARG A 69 4.04 15.72 -19.08
CA ARG A 69 3.11 16.86 -19.17
C ARG A 69 1.77 16.50 -18.50
N TRP A 70 1.03 17.52 -18.09
CA TRP A 70 -0.33 17.37 -17.55
C TRP A 70 -1.19 16.45 -18.44
N GLY A 71 -1.80 15.42 -17.84
CA GLY A 71 -2.69 14.49 -18.53
C GLY A 71 -2.30 13.02 -18.40
N SER A 72 -2.35 12.30 -19.51
CA SER A 72 -2.37 10.83 -19.56
C SER A 72 -1.08 10.13 -19.12
N GLN A 73 0.04 10.85 -19.04
CA GLN A 73 1.37 10.27 -18.80
C GLN A 73 1.71 10.10 -17.31
N LYS A 74 0.88 10.64 -16.40
CA LYS A 74 1.04 10.56 -14.94
C LYS A 74 0.50 9.26 -14.37
N ARG A 75 1.12 8.13 -14.72
CA ARG A 75 0.65 6.80 -14.32
C ARG A 75 1.64 6.12 -13.37
N MET A 76 1.11 5.21 -12.55
CA MET A 76 1.83 4.33 -11.65
C MET A 76 1.39 2.89 -11.91
N ILE A 77 2.27 2.12 -12.56
CA ILE A 77 2.01 0.74 -12.96
C ILE A 77 2.95 -0.17 -12.18
N ALA A 78 2.38 -1.20 -11.56
CA ALA A 78 3.10 -2.22 -10.79
C ALA A 78 4.13 -1.60 -9.82
N PRO A 79 3.68 -0.80 -8.82
CA PRO A 79 4.59 -0.26 -7.82
C PRO A 79 5.19 -1.39 -6.98
N VAL A 80 6.48 -1.26 -6.67
CA VAL A 80 7.19 -2.14 -5.74
C VAL A 80 7.77 -1.30 -4.62
N LEU A 81 7.43 -1.67 -3.39
CA LEU A 81 7.87 -1.05 -2.16
C LEU A 81 8.89 -1.96 -1.47
N PHE A 82 10.02 -1.40 -1.04
CA PHE A 82 11.01 -2.10 -0.23
C PHE A 82 11.67 -1.16 0.76
N GLN A 83 12.17 -1.69 1.87
CA GLN A 83 12.96 -0.94 2.83
C GLN A 83 14.44 -1.26 2.62
N ALA A 84 15.27 -0.23 2.46
CA ALA A 84 16.71 -0.39 2.36
C ALA A 84 17.34 -0.62 3.76
N ALA A 85 18.62 -0.98 3.79
CA ALA A 85 19.35 -1.31 5.02
C ALA A 85 19.48 -0.11 5.99
N ASP A 86 19.34 1.11 5.49
CA ASP A 86 19.30 2.35 6.28
C ASP A 86 17.91 2.63 6.89
N GLY A 87 16.93 1.77 6.65
CA GLY A 87 15.55 1.91 7.13
C GLY A 87 14.68 2.82 6.26
N ILE A 88 15.19 3.37 5.15
CA ILE A 88 14.41 4.21 4.24
C ILE A 88 13.54 3.32 3.34
N TRP A 89 12.27 3.70 3.19
CA TRP A 89 11.36 3.08 2.25
C TRP A 89 11.54 3.65 0.86
N HIS A 90 11.66 2.77 -0.12
CA HIS A 90 11.78 3.10 -1.54
C HIS A 90 10.60 2.49 -2.28
N CYS A 91 9.98 3.30 -3.14
CA CYS A 91 8.97 2.84 -4.08
C CYS A 91 9.45 3.09 -5.51
N VAL A 92 9.43 2.05 -6.33
CA VAL A 92 9.73 2.13 -7.76
C VAL A 92 8.51 1.67 -8.57
N TRP A 93 8.27 2.27 -9.73
CA TRP A 93 7.15 1.88 -10.58
C TRP A 93 7.40 2.16 -12.07
N ALA A 94 6.65 1.45 -12.91
CA ALA A 94 6.63 1.70 -14.34
C ALA A 94 5.71 2.89 -14.67
N LEU A 95 6.20 3.76 -15.55
CA LEU A 95 5.51 4.99 -15.96
C LEU A 95 4.43 4.73 -17.01
N ASN A 96 4.81 4.12 -18.14
CA ASN A 96 3.90 3.80 -19.24
C ASN A 96 4.52 2.72 -20.15
N GLU A 97 3.91 2.50 -21.31
CA GLU A 97 4.36 1.53 -22.31
C GLU A 97 5.38 2.09 -23.33
N GLU A 98 5.69 3.39 -23.26
CA GLU A 98 6.36 4.16 -24.30
C GLU A 98 7.78 4.60 -23.94
N VAL A 99 8.08 4.78 -22.64
CA VAL A 99 9.33 5.40 -22.18
C VAL A 99 10.32 4.37 -21.62
N ASN A 100 11.61 4.62 -21.84
CA ASN A 100 12.72 3.82 -21.29
C ASN A 100 13.16 4.34 -19.90
N GLN A 101 12.20 4.79 -19.10
CA GLN A 101 12.43 5.32 -17.75
C GLN A 101 11.55 4.57 -16.75
N PHE A 102 12.00 4.57 -15.50
CA PHE A 102 11.17 4.18 -14.37
C PHE A 102 11.10 5.35 -13.39
N ALA A 103 10.14 5.28 -12.49
CA ALA A 103 10.01 6.27 -11.44
C ALA A 103 10.44 5.70 -10.10
N HIS A 104 10.96 6.59 -9.26
CA HIS A 104 11.39 6.29 -7.90
C HIS A 104 11.02 7.44 -6.97
N ALA A 105 10.57 7.10 -5.77
CA ALA A 105 10.43 8.01 -4.65
C ALA A 105 10.80 7.30 -3.34
N ALA A 106 11.22 8.07 -2.34
CA ALA A 106 11.60 7.54 -1.03
C ALA A 106 10.84 8.23 0.11
N SER A 107 10.68 7.52 1.22
CA SER A 107 10.00 7.99 2.43
C SER A 107 10.64 7.40 3.68
N THR A 108 10.68 8.16 4.77
CA THR A 108 11.12 7.68 6.08
C THR A 108 9.97 7.09 6.92
N ASP A 109 8.72 7.36 6.55
CA ASP A 109 7.54 7.07 7.39
C ASP A 109 6.32 6.55 6.61
N LEU A 110 6.46 6.29 5.30
CA LEU A 110 5.41 5.87 4.36
C LEU A 110 4.28 6.89 4.13
N ILE A 111 4.35 8.06 4.79
CA ILE A 111 3.33 9.11 4.73
C ILE A 111 3.86 10.31 3.94
N ASN A 112 5.07 10.76 4.29
CA ASN A 112 5.74 11.89 3.67
C ASN A 112 6.75 11.36 2.65
N TRP A 113 6.53 11.71 1.38
CA TRP A 113 7.33 11.23 0.27
C TRP A 113 8.20 12.34 -0.31
N GLY A 114 9.45 11.99 -0.62
CA GLY A 114 10.40 12.87 -1.27
C GLY A 114 10.05 13.14 -2.73
N ARG A 115 10.92 13.91 -3.38
CA ARG A 115 10.81 14.21 -4.82
C ARG A 115 10.90 12.93 -5.65
N GLN A 116 10.11 12.89 -6.72
CA GLN A 116 10.17 11.79 -7.68
C GLN A 116 11.37 11.98 -8.61
N SER A 117 12.04 10.87 -8.90
CA SER A 117 13.15 10.79 -9.84
C SER A 117 12.79 9.84 -10.98
N TYR A 118 13.31 10.10 -12.18
CA TYR A 118 12.98 9.35 -13.39
C TYR A 118 14.21 8.85 -14.15
N PRO A 119 14.98 7.88 -13.60
CA PRO A 119 16.20 7.42 -14.25
C PRO A 119 15.94 6.73 -15.59
N TYR A 120 16.87 6.89 -16.51
CA TYR A 120 16.89 6.15 -17.77
C TYR A 120 17.46 4.74 -17.56
N LEU A 121 16.85 3.78 -18.24
CA LEU A 121 17.43 2.46 -18.43
C LEU A 121 18.33 2.43 -19.68
N PRO A 122 19.18 1.41 -19.84
CA PRO A 122 19.93 1.19 -21.07
C PRO A 122 19.05 1.20 -22.33
N ALA A 123 19.60 1.65 -23.45
CA ALA A 123 18.87 1.73 -24.71
C ALA A 123 18.28 0.37 -25.12
N GLY A 124 17.05 0.39 -25.65
CA GLY A 124 16.34 -0.83 -26.06
C GLY A 124 15.70 -1.62 -24.92
N THR A 125 15.80 -1.15 -23.68
CA THR A 125 15.13 -1.75 -22.53
C THR A 125 13.85 -1.00 -22.16
N ARG A 126 12.93 -1.70 -21.51
CA ARG A 126 11.69 -1.15 -20.97
C ARG A 126 11.55 -1.56 -19.52
N PHE A 127 11.06 -0.65 -18.68
CA PHE A 127 10.68 -0.98 -17.32
C PHE A 127 9.22 -1.44 -17.26
N ALA A 128 8.99 -2.70 -16.94
CA ALA A 128 7.65 -3.25 -16.76
C ALA A 128 7.70 -4.36 -15.71
N ASN A 129 6.64 -4.47 -14.89
CA ASN A 129 6.48 -5.50 -13.86
C ASN A 129 7.76 -5.71 -13.03
N PRO A 130 8.25 -4.65 -12.36
CA PRO A 130 9.42 -4.80 -11.52
C PRO A 130 9.20 -5.86 -10.46
N ASP A 131 10.27 -6.56 -10.14
CA ASP A 131 10.39 -7.41 -8.97
C ASP A 131 11.67 -6.98 -8.24
N VAL A 132 11.63 -6.99 -6.92
CA VAL A 132 12.76 -6.60 -6.07
C VAL A 132 13.00 -7.72 -5.09
N ALA A 133 14.18 -8.31 -5.18
CA ALA A 133 14.68 -9.24 -4.19
C ALA A 133 15.76 -8.55 -3.36
N TYR A 134 15.64 -8.65 -2.03
CA TYR A 134 16.72 -8.24 -1.14
C TYR A 134 17.78 -9.34 -1.08
N ASP A 135 19.01 -9.04 -1.50
CA ASP A 135 20.17 -9.92 -1.31
C ASP A 135 20.89 -9.54 -0.02
N GLN A 136 20.82 -10.43 0.97
CA GLN A 136 21.43 -10.24 2.28
C GLN A 136 22.98 -10.24 2.23
N ASN A 137 23.59 -10.65 1.12
CA ASN A 137 25.04 -10.82 0.99
C ASN A 137 25.76 -9.60 0.42
N THR A 138 25.03 -8.64 -0.13
CA THR A 138 25.56 -7.35 -0.61
C THR A 138 25.28 -6.27 0.43
N LYS A 139 26.33 -5.83 1.12
CA LYS A 139 26.32 -4.65 2.01
C LYS A 139 26.75 -3.40 1.26
#